data_AF-A0AA35W6H7-F1
#
_entry.id   AF-A0AA35W6H7-F1
#
_cell.length_a   1.000
_cell.length_b   1.000
_cell.length_c   1.000
_cell.angle_alpha   90.00
_cell.angle_beta   90.00
_cell.angle_gamma   90.00
#
_symmetry.space_group_name_H-M   'P 1'
#
loop_
_entity.id
_entity.type
_entity.pdbx_description
1 polymer ?
#
loop_
_entity_poly.entity_id
_entity_poly.type
_entity_poly.pdbx_seq_one_letter_code
_entity_poly.pdbx_strand_id
1 'polypeptide(L)'
;MEVSLVQVLRPGMKFAHEYDFGSTTELNLRVVSQGDVSVDRKGIRLLARNDAPAIPCVKCDSPAANFCTECYWGDGGFFYCEGCSGHHTVQSPSHEGMFLPVVNSPRMGECAYTGSEEDVLVH
;
A
#
# COMPACT_ATOMS: atom_id res chain seq x y z
N MET A 1 -18.62 19.12 13.82
CA MET A 1 -19.93 18.81 13.22
C MET A 1 -20.22 17.35 13.51
N GLU A 2 -21.25 17.05 14.29
CA GLU A 2 -21.66 15.68 14.59
C GLU A 2 -22.88 15.34 13.74
N VAL A 3 -22.69 14.51 12.72
CA VAL A 3 -23.76 14.07 11.81
C VAL A 3 -23.59 12.59 11.52
N SER A 4 -24.70 11.86 11.44
CA SER A 4 -24.65 10.43 11.13
C SER A 4 -24.34 10.21 9.65
N LEU A 5 -23.39 9.31 9.35
CA LEU A 5 -23.04 8.98 7.96
C LEU A 5 -24.25 8.49 7.14
N VAL A 6 -25.22 7.82 7.78
CA VAL A 6 -26.45 7.34 7.13
C VAL A 6 -27.34 8.47 6.62
N GLN A 7 -27.18 9.68 7.18
CA GLN A 7 -27.94 10.86 6.77
C GLN A 7 -27.26 11.61 5.62
N VAL A 8 -25.96 11.38 5.41
CA VAL A 8 -25.13 12.12 4.44
C VAL A 8 -24.85 11.29 3.20
N LEU A 9 -24.45 10.03 3.35
CA LEU A 9 -24.02 9.17 2.26
C LEU A 9 -25.19 8.42 1.62
N ARG A 10 -25.16 8.28 0.29
CA ARG A 10 -26.13 7.49 -0.48
C ARG A 10 -25.44 6.71 -1.61
N PRO A 11 -25.92 5.51 -1.98
CA PRO A 11 -25.36 4.75 -3.10
C PRO A 11 -25.23 5.60 -4.37
N GLY A 12 -24.10 5.46 -5.07
CA GLY A 12 -23.74 6.23 -6.26
C GLY A 12 -23.06 7.57 -5.99
N MET A 13 -23.13 8.11 -4.76
CA MET A 13 -22.47 9.37 -4.40
C MET A 13 -20.97 9.26 -4.55
N LYS A 14 -20.34 10.30 -5.11
CA LYS A 14 -18.89 10.46 -5.20
C LYS A 14 -18.45 11.68 -4.39
N PHE A 15 -17.31 11.58 -3.72
CA PHE A 15 -16.73 12.67 -2.94
C PHE A 15 -15.22 12.48 -2.80
N ALA A 16 -14.51 13.57 -2.53
CA ALA A 16 -13.08 13.51 -2.23
C ALA A 16 -12.87 13.51 -0.71
N HIS A 17 -11.80 12.86 -0.26
CA HIS A 17 -11.33 12.90 1.12
C HIS A 17 -9.82 13.11 1.12
N GLU A 18 -9.38 14.12 1.85
CA GLU A 18 -7.97 14.39 2.12
C GLU A 18 -7.69 14.05 3.58
N TYR A 19 -6.66 13.24 3.82
CA TYR A 19 -6.20 12.92 5.17
C TYR A 19 -4.67 12.90 5.21
N ASP A 20 -4.12 12.96 6.42
CA ASP A 20 -2.69 13.17 6.70
C ASP A 20 -2.22 14.62 6.42
N PHE A 21 -1.72 15.30 7.46
CA PHE A 21 -1.26 16.68 7.38
C PHE A 21 0.22 16.82 7.00
N GLY A 22 0.99 15.71 6.96
CA GLY A 22 2.39 15.73 6.55
C GLY A 22 2.53 15.52 5.04
N SER A 23 2.08 14.36 4.57
CA SER A 23 2.01 14.00 3.14
C SER A 23 0.56 13.67 2.81
N THR A 24 -0.19 14.70 2.41
CA THR A 24 -1.63 14.57 2.18
C THR A 24 -1.94 13.48 1.18
N THR A 25 -2.78 12.54 1.63
CA THR A 25 -3.31 11.48 0.79
C THR A 25 -4.69 11.89 0.30
N GLU A 26 -4.83 12.07 -1.01
CA GLU A 26 -6.08 12.40 -1.68
C GLU A 26 -6.81 11.13 -2.11
N LEU A 27 -8.04 10.93 -1.66
CA LEU A 27 -8.90 9.80 -2.01
C LEU A 27 -10.14 10.25 -2.76
N ASN A 28 -10.41 9.60 -3.89
CA ASN A 28 -11.69 9.72 -4.59
C ASN A 28 -12.58 8.53 -4.22
N LEU A 29 -13.67 8.80 -3.51
CA LEU A 29 -14.55 7.78 -2.95
C LEU A 29 -15.86 7.71 -3.72
N ARG A 30 -16.44 6.50 -3.78
CA ARG A 30 -17.78 6.24 -4.30
C ARG A 30 -18.52 5.31 -3.35
N VAL A 31 -19.74 5.69 -2.95
CA VAL A 31 -20.62 4.81 -2.18
C VAL A 31 -21.17 3.73 -3.11
N VAL A 32 -20.78 2.48 -2.92
CA VAL A 32 -21.19 1.36 -3.79
C VAL A 32 -22.57 0.84 -3.42
N SER A 33 -22.82 0.64 -2.13
CA SER A 33 -24.09 0.11 -1.61
C SER A 33 -24.28 0.51 -0.15
N GLN A 34 -25.49 0.31 0.36
CA GLN A 34 -25.85 0.46 1.76
C GLN A 34 -26.70 -0.75 2.16
N GLY A 35 -26.49 -1.28 3.36
CA GLY A 35 -27.27 -2.41 3.87
C GLY A 35 -27.04 -2.62 5.36
N ASP A 36 -27.95 -3.36 5.98
CA ASP A 36 -27.82 -3.75 7.37
C ASP A 36 -26.81 -4.90 7.50
N VAL A 37 -25.79 -4.70 8.33
CA VAL A 37 -24.81 -5.73 8.64
C VAL A 37 -25.00 -6.15 10.08
N SER A 38 -25.29 -7.42 10.31
CA SER A 38 -25.27 -8.02 11.64
C SER A 38 -23.80 -8.17 12.08
N VAL A 39 -23.31 -7.14 12.76
CA VAL A 39 -21.95 -7.15 13.32
C VAL A 39 -22.02 -7.84 14.68
N ASP A 40 -21.47 -9.05 14.78
CA ASP A 40 -21.08 -9.58 16.08
C ASP A 40 -20.03 -8.63 16.66
N ARG A 41 -20.29 -8.08 17.86
CA ARG A 41 -19.36 -7.15 18.51
C ARG A 41 -18.06 -7.83 18.98
N LYS A 42 -17.93 -9.15 18.79
CA LYS A 42 -16.69 -9.89 19.01
C LYS A 42 -15.86 -9.96 17.73
N GLY A 43 -14.85 -9.09 17.64
CA GLY A 43 -13.82 -9.16 16.61
C GLY A 43 -14.00 -8.18 15.43
N ILE A 44 -13.09 -8.28 14.46
CA ILE A 44 -13.07 -7.49 13.22
C ILE A 44 -13.63 -8.35 12.09
N ARG A 45 -14.58 -7.80 11.32
CA ARG A 45 -15.07 -8.43 10.07
C ARG A 45 -14.52 -7.67 8.88
N LEU A 46 -13.69 -8.33 8.08
CA LEU A 46 -13.21 -7.81 6.80
C LEU A 46 -14.36 -7.88 5.77
N LEU A 47 -14.77 -6.73 5.24
CA LEU A 47 -15.84 -6.64 4.22
C LEU A 47 -15.29 -6.71 2.79
N ALA A 48 -14.14 -6.10 2.56
CA ALA A 48 -13.45 -6.08 1.29
C ALA A 48 -11.97 -5.79 1.53
N ARG A 49 -11.12 -6.30 0.64
CA ARG A 49 -9.69 -6.00 0.58
C ARG A 49 -9.31 -5.92 -0.89
N ASN A 50 -8.46 -4.97 -1.24
CA ASN A 50 -7.95 -4.87 -2.59
C ASN A 50 -6.94 -5.98 -2.84
N ASP A 51 -6.96 -6.56 -4.03
CA ASP A 51 -5.83 -7.35 -4.52
C ASP A 51 -4.68 -6.40 -4.84
N ALA A 52 -3.46 -6.83 -4.48
CA ALA A 52 -2.27 -6.06 -4.81
C ALA A 52 -2.07 -6.05 -6.34
N PRO A 53 -1.66 -4.91 -6.93
CA PRO A 53 -1.24 -4.89 -8.33
C PRO A 53 0.00 -5.77 -8.50
N ALA A 54 0.21 -6.29 -9.72
CA ALA A 54 1.47 -6.94 -10.05
C ALA A 54 2.61 -5.91 -10.04
N ILE A 55 3.64 -6.16 -9.22
CA ILE A 55 4.82 -5.30 -9.09
C ILE A 55 6.03 -6.12 -9.56
N PRO A 56 6.50 -5.94 -10.82
CA PRO A 56 7.62 -6.70 -11.36
C PRO A 56 8.96 -6.16 -10.86
N CYS A 57 9.93 -7.06 -10.72
CA CYS A 57 11.34 -6.74 -10.50
C CYS A 57 11.91 -6.01 -11.72
N VAL A 58 12.57 -4.87 -11.49
CA VAL A 58 13.18 -4.04 -12.55
C VAL A 58 14.27 -4.76 -13.35
N LYS A 59 14.79 -5.89 -12.88
CA LYS A 59 15.89 -6.62 -13.52
C LYS A 59 15.47 -7.87 -14.28
N CYS A 60 14.41 -8.56 -13.84
CA CYS A 60 14.07 -9.88 -14.36
C CYS A 60 12.56 -10.15 -14.48
N ASP A 61 11.71 -9.16 -14.20
CA ASP A 61 10.24 -9.23 -14.28
C ASP A 61 9.56 -10.22 -13.32
N SER A 62 10.31 -11.04 -12.57
CA SER A 62 9.76 -11.82 -11.45
C SER A 62 9.08 -10.91 -10.42
N PRO A 63 8.13 -11.43 -9.62
CA PRO A 63 7.49 -10.64 -8.56
C PRO A 63 8.52 -9.98 -7.63
N ALA A 64 8.35 -8.69 -7.39
CA ALA A 64 9.21 -7.94 -6.48
C ALA A 64 8.86 -8.28 -5.03
N ALA A 65 9.89 -8.44 -4.21
CA ALA A 65 9.76 -8.69 -2.77
C ALA A 65 10.21 -7.48 -1.95
N ASN A 66 11.16 -6.70 -2.49
CA ASN A 66 11.74 -5.54 -1.84
C ASN A 66 11.83 -4.36 -2.79
N PHE A 67 11.97 -3.17 -2.25
CA PHE A 67 12.32 -1.99 -3.02
C PHE A 67 13.42 -1.19 -2.32
N CYS A 68 14.31 -0.59 -3.10
CA CYS A 68 15.42 0.19 -2.57
C CYS A 68 15.02 1.66 -2.42
N THR A 69 15.05 2.17 -1.19
CA THR A 69 14.67 3.55 -0.86
C THR A 69 15.64 4.59 -1.42
N GLU A 70 16.92 4.24 -1.62
CA GLU A 70 17.88 5.11 -2.31
C GLU A 70 17.60 5.20 -3.81
N CYS A 71 17.28 4.08 -4.45
CA CYS A 71 16.91 4.08 -5.87
C CYS A 71 15.57 4.77 -6.14
N TYR A 72 14.66 4.81 -5.15
CA TYR A 72 13.36 5.48 -5.28
C TYR A 72 13.50 6.97 -5.60
N TRP A 73 14.55 7.63 -5.13
CA TRP A 73 14.82 9.05 -5.41
C TRP A 73 15.45 9.30 -6.79
N GLY A 74 15.80 8.26 -7.54
CA GLY A 74 16.39 8.35 -8.87
C GLY A 74 15.38 8.13 -10.00
N ASP A 75 15.84 8.32 -11.25
CA ASP A 75 15.00 8.20 -12.45
C ASP A 75 14.82 6.74 -12.95
N GLY A 76 15.26 5.75 -12.17
CA GLY A 76 15.22 4.33 -12.53
C GLY A 76 14.18 3.54 -11.74
N GLY A 77 13.90 2.29 -12.17
CA GLY A 77 13.05 1.41 -11.37
C GLY A 77 13.75 0.94 -10.09
N PHE A 78 12.97 0.79 -9.02
CA PHE A 78 13.46 0.58 -7.66
C PHE A 78 12.93 -0.69 -6.99
N PHE A 79 12.07 -1.46 -7.69
CA PHE A 79 11.53 -2.74 -7.22
C PHE A 79 12.42 -3.93 -7.62
N TYR A 80 12.69 -4.82 -6.68
CA TYR A 80 13.56 -5.97 -6.87
C TYR A 80 12.96 -7.24 -6.24
N CYS A 81 13.10 -8.37 -6.91
CA CYS A 81 12.91 -9.68 -6.26
C CYS A 81 14.09 -9.95 -5.30
N GLU A 82 13.95 -10.94 -4.41
CA GLU A 82 14.96 -11.24 -3.39
C GLU A 82 16.38 -11.47 -3.97
N GLY A 83 16.47 -12.23 -5.07
CA GLY A 83 17.75 -12.51 -5.72
C GLY A 83 18.40 -11.25 -6.31
N CYS A 84 17.60 -10.39 -6.94
CA CYS A 84 18.11 -9.14 -7.52
C CYS A 84 18.41 -8.07 -6.46
N SER A 85 17.70 -8.04 -5.34
CA SER A 85 18.03 -7.13 -4.23
C SER A 85 19.39 -7.48 -3.62
N GLY A 86 19.69 -8.77 -3.42
CA GLY A 86 21.02 -9.19 -2.94
C GLY A 86 22.15 -8.79 -3.89
N HIS A 87 21.97 -9.01 -5.20
CA HIS A 87 22.94 -8.57 -6.21
C HIS A 87 23.09 -7.04 -6.25
N HIS A 88 22.01 -6.30 -6.07
CA HIS A 88 22.05 -4.84 -6.04
C HIS A 88 22.91 -4.32 -4.89
N THR A 89 22.76 -4.87 -3.67
CA THR A 89 23.60 -4.50 -2.52
C THR A 89 25.08 -4.77 -2.78
N VAL A 90 25.43 -5.84 -3.49
CA VAL A 90 26.84 -6.12 -3.88
C VAL A 90 27.39 -5.08 -4.86
N GLN A 91 26.57 -4.64 -5.82
CA GLN A 91 26.95 -3.63 -6.82
C GLN A 91 26.97 -2.20 -6.25
N SER A 92 26.14 -1.94 -5.25
CA SER A 92 25.99 -0.66 -4.56
C SER A 92 26.04 -0.86 -3.05
N PRO A 93 27.22 -1.07 -2.45
CA PRO A 93 27.35 -1.33 -1.01
C PRO A 93 26.80 -0.22 -0.13
N SER A 94 26.76 1.02 -0.63
CA SER A 94 26.13 2.17 0.06
C SER A 94 24.61 2.03 0.25
N HIS A 95 23.97 1.08 -0.45
CA HIS A 95 22.54 0.81 -0.32
C HIS A 95 22.25 -0.37 0.61
N GLU A 96 23.25 -0.88 1.32
CA GLU A 96 23.03 -1.85 2.39
C GLU A 96 22.06 -1.27 3.44
N GLY A 97 21.04 -2.06 3.82
CA GLY A 97 20.00 -1.61 4.75
C GLY A 97 18.95 -0.67 4.16
N MET A 98 19.04 -0.34 2.86
CA MET A 98 18.11 0.58 2.19
C MET A 98 16.94 -0.13 1.51
N PHE A 99 16.68 -1.39 1.86
CA PHE A 99 15.58 -2.16 1.32
C PHE A 99 14.42 -2.23 2.31
N LEU A 100 13.21 -1.97 1.81
CA LEU A 100 11.96 -2.17 2.52
C LEU A 100 11.10 -3.20 1.78
N PRO A 101 10.22 -3.94 2.49
CA PRO A 101 9.39 -4.97 1.88
C PRO A 101 8.34 -4.36 0.97
N VAL A 102 8.01 -5.07 -0.10
CA VAL A 102 6.85 -4.74 -0.93
C VAL A 102 5.57 -5.15 -0.21
N VAL A 103 4.64 -4.21 -0.03
CA VAL A 103 3.37 -4.43 0.68
C VAL A 103 2.16 -3.94 -0.12
N ASN A 104 0.99 -4.50 0.18
CA ASN A 104 -0.29 -4.11 -0.44
C ASN A 104 -0.84 -2.79 0.15
N SER A 105 -0.04 -1.73 0.07
CA SER A 105 -0.41 -0.40 0.51
C SER A 105 0.14 0.66 -0.45
N PRO A 106 -0.69 1.62 -0.89
CA PRO A 106 -0.21 2.76 -1.68
C PRO A 106 0.77 3.66 -0.92
N ARG A 107 0.91 3.47 0.41
CA ARG A 107 1.79 4.24 1.30
C ARG A 107 3.03 3.45 1.71
N MET A 108 3.31 2.31 1.07
CA MET A 108 4.55 1.56 1.25
C MET A 108 5.78 2.47 1.17
N GLY A 109 6.67 2.39 2.16
CA GLY A 109 7.93 3.16 2.20
C GLY A 109 7.82 4.59 2.73
N GLU A 110 6.62 5.16 2.76
CA GLU A 110 6.38 6.48 3.35
C GLU A 110 6.66 6.41 4.85
N CYS A 111 7.59 7.24 5.33
CA CYS A 111 8.12 7.16 6.69
C CYS A 111 8.60 5.75 7.09
N ALA A 112 9.20 5.01 6.14
CA ALA A 112 9.63 3.63 6.31
C ALA A 112 8.50 2.65 6.68
N TYR A 113 7.25 2.93 6.26
CA TYR A 113 6.12 2.05 6.48
C TYR A 113 6.30 0.70 5.77
N THR A 114 6.31 -0.38 6.55
CA THR A 114 6.54 -1.77 6.10
C THR A 114 5.30 -2.64 6.11
N GLY A 115 4.10 -2.07 6.26
CA GLY A 115 2.86 -2.84 6.39
C GLY A 115 2.75 -3.65 7.68
N SER A 116 1.61 -4.33 7.84
CA SER A 116 1.45 -5.44 8.80
C SER A 116 1.90 -6.77 8.18
N GLU A 117 2.02 -7.84 8.98
CA GLU A 117 2.34 -9.18 8.46
C GLU A 117 1.38 -9.63 7.35
N GLU A 118 0.10 -9.23 7.44
CA GLU A 118 -0.90 -9.56 6.43
C GLU A 118 -0.74 -8.75 5.14
N ASP A 119 -0.04 -7.62 5.17
CA ASP A 119 0.17 -6.73 4.02
C ASP A 119 1.43 -7.05 3.22
N VAL A 120 2.38 -7.78 3.81
CA VAL A 120 3.60 -8.22 3.13
C VAL A 120 3.23 -9.16 1.99
N LEU A 121 3.65 -8.82 0.78
CA LEU A 121 3.48 -9.67 -0.38
C LEU A 121 4.50 -10.81 -0.32
N VAL A 122 4.12 -11.90 0.34
CA VAL A 122 4.90 -13.14 0.34
C VAL A 122 4.68 -13.83 -1.00
N HIS A 123 5.73 -13.95 -1.81
CA HIS A 123 5.72 -14.63 -3.11
C HIS A 123 6.58 -15.89 -3.07
#